data_AF-A0A1F8ZQD9-F1
#
_entry.id   AF-A0A1F8ZQD9-F1
#
_cell.length_a   1.000
_cell.length_b   1.000
_cell.length_c   1.000
_cell.angle_alpha   90.00
_cell.angle_beta   90.00
_cell.angle_gamma   90.00
#
_symmetry.space_group_name_H-M   'P 1'
#
loop_
_entity.id
_entity.type
_entity.pdbx_description
1 polymer ?
#
loop_
_entity_poly.entity_id
_entity_poly.type
_entity_poly.pdbx_seq_one_letter_code
_entity_poly.pdbx_strand_id
1 'polypeptide(L)' 'MGHTTLNNFTVLHKLETIEKEVLNLKISILKKITTTGKKITSFKGILKGVDVTDKDITLAKKSLCSKVKI' A
#
# COMPACT_ATOMS: atom_id res chain seq x y z
N MET A 1 -20.41 -0.98 39.58
CA MET A 1 -20.01 -1.97 38.54
C MET A 1 -19.76 -1.36 37.15
N GLY A 2 -19.86 -0.03 36.94
CA GLY A 2 -19.67 0.60 35.62
C GLY A 2 -18.27 1.10 35.27
N HIS A 3 -17.36 1.21 36.24
CA HIS A 3 -16.01 1.77 36.02
C HIS A 3 -15.06 0.83 35.24
N THR A 4 -15.19 -0.48 35.42
CA THR A 4 -14.33 -1.47 34.75
C THR A 4 -14.60 -1.54 33.24
N THR A 5 -15.86 -1.42 32.84
CA THR A 5 -16.28 -1.48 31.43
C THR A 5 -15.84 -0.25 30.62
N LEU A 6 -15.91 0.94 31.24
CA LEU A 6 -15.43 2.20 30.64
C LEU A 6 -13.91 2.20 30.43
N ASN A 7 -13.17 1.67 31.42
CA ASN A 7 -11.72 1.53 31.33
C ASN A 7 -11.32 0.58 30.20
N ASN A 8 -12.02 -0.55 30.06
CA ASN A 8 -11.75 -1.49 28.98
C ASN A 8 -12.00 -0.88 27.60
N PHE A 9 -13.10 -0.13 27.43
CA PHE A 9 -13.38 0.57 26.17
C PHE A 9 -12.29 1.60 25.81
N THR A 10 -11.82 2.34 26.81
CA THR A 10 -10.75 3.33 26.63
C THR A 10 -9.41 2.68 26.25
N VAL A 11 -9.09 1.54 26.86
CA VAL A 11 -7.88 0.77 26.54
C VAL A 11 -7.97 0.19 25.12
N LEU A 12 -9.12 -0.37 24.74
CA LEU A 12 -9.34 -0.89 23.38
C LEU A 12 -9.20 0.20 22.32
N HIS A 13 -9.81 1.37 22.52
CA HIS A 13 -9.68 2.49 21.60
C HIS A 13 -8.22 2.96 21.46
N LYS A 14 -7.46 2.99 22.56
CA LYS A 14 -6.02 3.33 22.51
C LYS A 14 -5.22 2.28 21.72
N LEU A 15 -5.53 0.99 21.86
CA LEU A 15 -4.91 -0.07 21.08
C LEU A 15 -5.20 0.09 19.59
N GLU A 16 -6.45 0.34 19.20
CA GLU A 16 -6.82 0.59 17.80
C GLU A 16 -6.08 1.80 17.21
N THR A 17 -5.92 2.87 17.99
CA THR A 17 -5.13 4.03 17.56
C THR A 17 -3.67 3.65 17.32
N ILE A 18 -3.06 2.91 18.25
CA ILE A 18 -1.66 2.45 18.10
C ILE A 18 -1.50 1.56 16.86
N GLU A 19 -2.44 0.65 16.62
CA GLU A 19 -2.41 -0.22 15.43
C GLU A 19 -2.46 0.59 14.13
N LYS A 20 -3.32 1.62 14.07
CA LYS A 20 -3.40 2.55 12.93
C LYS A 20 -2.12 3.34 12.75
N GLU A 21 -1.51 3.83 13.83
CA GLU A 21 -0.23 4.56 13.78
C GLU A 21 0.91 3.67 13.29
N VAL A 22 0.99 2.43 13.76
CA VAL A 22 1.98 1.44 13.32
C VAL A 22 1.80 1.11 11.83
N LEU A 23 0.56 0.94 11.36
CA LEU A 23 0.27 0.73 9.93
C LEU A 23 0.73 1.92 9.09
N ASN A 24 0.41 3.15 9.52
CA ASN A 24 0.82 4.36 8.83
C ASN A 24 2.35 4.51 8.78
N LEU A 25 3.05 4.15 9.86
CA LEU A 25 4.51 4.15 9.91
C LEU A 25 5.10 3.14 8.91
N LYS A 26 4.57 1.92 8.84
CA LYS A 26 4.98 0.91 7.85
C LYS A 26 4.81 1.41 6.41
N ILE A 27 3.65 2.02 6.10
CA ILE A 27 3.38 2.61 4.77
C ILE A 27 4.35 3.75 4.46
N SER A 28 4.63 4.61 5.43
CA SER A 28 5.58 5.73 5.29
C SER A 28 6.99 5.23 4.96
N ILE A 29 7.44 4.19 5.64
CA ILE A 29 8.74 3.54 5.37
C ILE A 29 8.75 2.90 3.98
N LEU A 30 7.69 2.17 3.60
CA LEU A 30 7.56 1.59 2.25
C LEU A 30 7.66 2.67 1.17
N LYS A 31 6.95 3.79 1.31
CA LYS A 31 7.03 4.92 0.35
C LYS A 31 8.46 5.45 0.19
N LYS A 32 9.21 5.57 1.29
CA LYS A 32 10.63 5.99 1.27
C LYS A 32 11.55 4.95 0.62
N ILE A 33 11.25 3.66 0.75
CA ILE A 33 12.05 2.57 0.17
C ILE A 33 11.70 2.34 -1.31
N THR A 34 10.45 2.56 -1.72
CA THR A 34 9.98 2.30 -3.10
C THR A 34 10.60 3.21 -4.16
N THR A 35 11.21 4.33 -3.76
CA THR A 35 12.06 5.13 -4.67
C THR A 35 13.50 4.60 -4.68
N THR A 36 13.70 3.28 -4.80
CA THR A 36 14.97 2.78 -5.35
C THR A 36 15.14 3.49 -6.70
N GLY A 37 16.26 4.16 -6.95
CA GLY A 37 16.52 5.09 -8.07
C GLY A 37 16.42 4.53 -9.50
N LYS A 38 15.57 3.53 -9.73
CA LYS A 38 15.13 3.09 -11.04
C LYS A 38 14.26 4.19 -11.63
N LYS A 39 14.79 4.82 -12.68
CA LYS A 39 14.09 5.78 -13.52
C LYS A 39 12.70 5.22 -13.86
N ILE A 40 11.65 5.96 -13.55
CA ILE A 40 10.29 5.65 -14.03
C ILE A 40 10.32 5.81 -15.55
N THR A 41 10.62 4.72 -16.25
CA THR A 41 10.60 4.67 -17.71
C THR A 41 9.22 4.19 -18.13
N SER A 42 8.62 4.88 -19.11
CA SER A 42 7.36 4.42 -19.67
C SER A 42 7.58 3.03 -20.28
N PHE A 43 6.66 2.10 -19.99
CA PHE A 43 6.70 0.75 -20.57
C PHE A 43 6.73 0.80 -22.11
N LYS A 44 6.07 1.83 -22.68
CA LYS A 44 6.10 2.20 -24.11
C LYS A 44 7.51 2.46 -24.66
N GLY A 45 8.43 3.02 -23.85
CA GLY A 45 9.81 3.26 -24.26
C GLY A 45 10.70 2.02 -24.27
N ILE A 46 10.31 0.96 -23.57
CA ILE A 46 11.09 -0.30 -23.45
C ILE A 46 10.73 -1.27 -24.57
N LEU A 47 9.47 -1.34 -24.98
CA LEU A 47 9.00 -2.19 -26.07
C LEU A 47 9.04 -1.43 -27.40
N LYS A 48 10.16 -1.51 -28.12
CA LYS A 48 10.27 -0.95 -29.48
C LYS A 48 9.40 -1.77 -30.44
N GLY A 49 8.53 -1.09 -31.19
CA GLY A 49 7.71 -1.70 -32.25
C GLY A 49 6.41 -2.37 -31.79
N VAL A 50 6.04 -2.24 -30.51
CA VAL A 50 4.77 -2.74 -29.98
C VAL A 50 3.90 -1.55 -29.60
N ASP A 51 2.69 -1.50 -30.14
CA ASP A 51 1.68 -0.55 -29.69
C ASP A 51 1.07 -1.05 -28.37
N VAL A 52 1.38 -0.35 -27.28
CA VAL A 52 0.87 -0.69 -25.95
C VAL A 52 -0.38 0.13 -25.71
N THR A 53 -1.52 -0.56 -25.61
CA THR A 53 -2.81 0.10 -25.34
C THR A 53 -3.05 0.25 -23.84
N ASP A 54 -3.96 1.15 -23.45
CA ASP A 54 -4.37 1.30 -22.05
C ASP A 54 -4.95 0.02 -21.45
N LYS A 55 -5.56 -0.83 -22.30
CA LYS A 55 -6.08 -2.14 -21.89
C LYS A 55 -4.95 -3.07 -21.45
N ASP A 56 -3.83 -3.09 -22.17
CA ASP A 56 -2.66 -3.92 -21.85
C ASP A 56 -2.04 -3.46 -20.51
N ILE A 57 -1.92 -2.14 -20.31
CA ILE A 57 -1.43 -1.56 -19.06
C ILE A 57 -2.35 -1.95 -17.90
N THR A 58 -3.67 -1.88 -18.10
CA THR A 58 -4.66 -2.20 -17.07
C THR A 58 -4.61 -3.68 -16.68
N LEU A 59 -4.50 -4.58 -17.66
CA LEU A 59 -4.35 -6.02 -17.41
C LEU A 59 -3.04 -6.34 -16.68
N ALA A 60 -1.94 -5.71 -17.09
CA ALA A 60 -0.65 -5.87 -16.44
C ALA A 60 -0.69 -5.38 -14.98
N LYS A 61 -1.28 -4.21 -14.72
CA LYS A 61 -1.47 -3.69 -13.35
C LYS A 61 -2.32 -4.63 -12.50
N LYS A 62 -3.45 -5.12 -13.02
CA LYS A 62 -4.31 -6.08 -12.32
C LYS A 62 -3.56 -7.38 -11.98
N SER A 63 -2.81 -7.92 -12.93
CA SER A 63 -1.99 -9.14 -12.74
C SER A 63 -0.85 -8.94 -11.75
N LEU A 64 -0.21 -7.77 -11.77
CA LEU A 64 0.89 -7.44 -10.87
C LEU A 64 0.38 -7.24 -9.43
N CYS A 65 -0.71 -6.50 -9.25
CA CYS A 65 -1.29 -6.24 -7.94
C CYS A 65 -2.02 -7.45 -7.35
N SER A 66 -2.54 -8.39 -8.16
CA SER A 66 -3.19 -9.60 -7.65
C SER A 66 -2.22 -10.56 -6.96
N LYS A 67 -0.93 -10.51 -7.31
CA LYS A 67 0.14 -11.29 -6.66
C LYS A 67 0.70 -10.60 -5.42
N VAL A 68 0.44 -9.31 -5.27
CA VAL A 68 0.87 -8.52 -4.12
C VAL A 68 -0.31 -8.47 -3.14
N LYS A 69 -0.40 -9.47 -2.24
CA LYS A 69 -1.27 -9.40 -1.07
C LYS A 69 -0.73 -8.31 -0.14
N ILE A 70 -1.15 -7.07 -0.36
CA ILE A 70 -1.08 -6.01 0.67
C ILE A 70 -2.29 -6.16 1.57
#